data_AF-A0AAQ2GCN1-F1
#
_entry.id   AF-A0AAQ2GCN1-F1
#
_cell.length_a   1.000
_cell.length_b   1.000
_cell.length_c   1.000
_cell.angle_alpha   90.00
_cell.angle_beta   90.00
_cell.angle_gamma   90.00
#
_symmetry.space_group_name_H-M   'P 1'
#
loop_
_entity.id
_entity.type
_entity.pdbx_description
1 polymer ?
#
loop_
_entity_poly.entity_id
_entity_poly.type
_entity_poly.pdbx_seq_one_letter_code
_entity_poly.pdbx_strand_id
1 'polypeptide(L)' 'MDVEKLDLFPGGEGELTLWELADTRRMAQAAVELYGSSAATAAAHCALHALFDGRESDYRFWCKVFHGLAANA' A
#
# COMPACT_ATOMS: atom_id res chain seq x y z
N MET A 1 7.96 16.17 29.89
CA MET A 1 8.42 15.23 28.84
C MET A 1 7.14 14.67 28.27
N ASP A 2 6.56 15.47 27.38
CA ASP A 2 5.14 15.48 27.08
C ASP A 2 4.90 14.60 25.86
N VAL A 3 4.06 13.59 26.06
CA VAL A 3 3.75 12.53 25.07
C VAL A 3 2.60 12.93 24.14
N GLU A 4 2.29 14.23 24.05
CA GLU A 4 1.15 14.77 23.32
C GLU A 4 1.59 15.93 22.41
N LYS A 5 2.21 15.61 21.27
CA LYS A 5 2.13 16.43 20.05
C LYS A 5 2.78 15.77 18.83
N LEU A 6 2.12 14.73 18.32
CA LEU A 6 2.17 14.45 16.90
C LEU A 6 0.82 14.88 16.32
N ASP A 7 0.64 16.21 16.24
CA ASP A 7 -0.39 16.85 15.42
C ASP A 7 0.02 16.76 13.92
N LEU A 8 0.27 15.54 13.46
CA LEU A 8 0.31 15.18 12.05
C LEU A 8 -0.95 14.32 11.88
N PHE A 9 -2.09 14.77 11.36
CA PHE A 9 -2.28 15.62 10.20
C PHE A 9 -3.67 16.27 10.28
N PRO A 10 -3.83 17.57 9.93
CA PRO A 10 -5.14 18.12 9.64
C PRO A 10 -5.47 17.75 8.18
N GLY A 11 -6.59 17.06 7.99
CA GLY A 11 -7.12 16.80 6.65
C GLY A 11 -7.21 18.09 5.84
N GLY A 12 -6.55 18.10 4.68
CA GLY A 12 -6.58 19.23 3.75
C GLY A 12 -5.49 19.11 2.69
N GLU A 13 -5.87 18.63 1.51
CA GLU A 13 -5.22 18.93 0.22
C GLU A 13 -3.68 18.80 0.21
N GLY A 14 -3.15 17.59 0.39
CA GLY A 14 -1.70 17.34 0.28
C GLY A 14 -1.12 16.23 1.15
N GLU A 15 -1.96 15.46 1.84
CA GLU A 15 -1.52 14.33 2.65
C GLU A 15 -1.27 13.12 1.75
N LEU A 16 -0.11 13.10 1.10
CA LEU A 16 0.40 11.87 0.51
C LEU A 16 0.56 10.88 1.67
N THR A 17 -0.27 9.86 1.71
CA THR A 17 -0.12 8.75 2.65
C THR A 17 1.30 8.17 2.50
N LEU A 18 1.86 7.56 3.55
CA LEU A 18 3.17 6.86 3.48
C LEU A 18 3.25 5.95 2.24
N TRP A 19 2.12 5.37 1.86
CA TRP A 19 1.92 4.50 0.71
C TRP A 19 1.83 5.20 -0.65
N GLU A 20 1.50 6.49 -0.68
CA GLU A 20 1.59 7.33 -1.88
C GLU A 20 3.01 7.82 -2.17
N LEU A 21 3.86 7.91 -1.14
CA LEU A 21 5.29 8.17 -1.24
C LEU A 21 6.13 6.91 -1.48
N ALA A 22 5.58 5.71 -1.23
CA ALA A 22 6.27 4.46 -1.42
C ALA A 22 6.53 4.16 -2.91
N ASP A 23 7.77 3.82 -3.26
CA ASP A 23 8.14 3.41 -4.61
C ASP A 23 7.47 2.07 -4.96
N THR A 24 6.45 2.14 -5.83
CA THR A 24 5.65 1.00 -6.28
C THR A 24 6.50 -0.14 -6.80
N ARG A 25 7.67 0.12 -7.43
CA ARG A 25 8.56 -0.94 -7.93
C ARG A 25 9.25 -1.69 -6.79
N ARG A 26 9.72 -0.97 -5.76
CA ARG A 26 10.31 -1.60 -4.58
C ARG A 26 9.29 -2.43 -3.82
N MET A 27 8.05 -1.95 -3.73
CA MET A 27 6.96 -2.69 -3.05
C MET A 27 6.53 -3.93 -3.84
N ALA A 28 6.44 -3.82 -5.18
CA ALA A 28 6.21 -4.97 -6.05
C ALA A 28 7.33 -6.01 -5.91
N GLN A 29 8.59 -5.58 -5.91
CA GLN A 29 9.73 -6.47 -5.76
C GLN A 29 9.75 -7.15 -4.38
N ALA A 30 9.48 -6.41 -3.30
CA ALA A 30 9.32 -6.99 -1.97
C ALA A 30 8.16 -8.02 -1.91
N ALA A 31 7.06 -7.77 -2.62
CA ALA A 31 5.96 -8.72 -2.73
C ALA A 31 6.37 -9.99 -3.51
N VAL A 32 7.18 -9.86 -4.57
CA VAL A 32 7.77 -11.03 -5.26
C VAL A 32 8.74 -11.79 -4.36
N GLU A 33 9.57 -11.10 -3.59
CA GLU A 33 10.50 -11.75 -2.65
C GLU A 33 9.75 -12.50 -1.54
N LEU A 34 8.62 -11.95 -1.07
CA LEU A 34 7.83 -12.55 0.02
C LEU A 34 6.90 -13.67 -0.46
N TYR A 35 6.24 -13.50 -1.60
CA TYR A 35 5.18 -14.40 -2.09
C TYR A 35 5.55 -15.18 -3.35
N GLY A 36 6.72 -14.91 -3.95
CA GLY A 36 7.21 -15.60 -5.14
C GLY A 36 6.27 -15.45 -6.33
N SER A 37 6.00 -16.59 -6.99
CA SER A 37 5.08 -16.66 -8.15
C SER A 37 3.63 -16.27 -7.82
N SER A 38 3.27 -16.24 -6.54
CA SER A 38 1.91 -15.90 -6.08
C SER A 38 1.75 -14.43 -5.69
N ALA A 39 2.75 -13.58 -5.92
CA ALA A 39 2.74 -12.17 -5.51
C ALA A 39 1.55 -11.39 -6.07
N ALA A 40 1.17 -11.61 -7.32
CA ALA A 40 0.00 -10.93 -7.91
C ALA A 40 -1.30 -11.35 -7.22
N THR A 41 -1.48 -12.65 -6.98
CA THR A 41 -2.66 -13.19 -6.28
C THR A 41 -2.71 -12.71 -4.82
N ALA A 42 -1.58 -12.69 -4.13
CA ALA A 42 -1.48 -12.19 -2.76
C ALA A 42 -1.83 -10.70 -2.67
N ALA A 43 -1.29 -9.88 -3.58
CA ALA A 43 -1.61 -8.46 -3.64
C ALA A 43 -3.11 -8.22 -3.92
N ALA A 44 -3.71 -8.96 -4.85
CA ALA A 44 -5.14 -8.86 -5.14
C ALA A 44 -6.00 -9.29 -3.94
N HIS A 45 -5.63 -10.37 -3.26
CA HIS A 45 -6.32 -10.84 -2.05
C HIS A 45 -6.24 -9.81 -0.91
N CYS A 46 -5.05 -9.24 -0.66
CA CYS A 46 -4.85 -8.21 0.34
C CYS A 46 -5.61 -6.91 0.00
N ALA A 47 -5.67 -6.52 -1.28
CA ALA A 47 -6.49 -5.40 -1.71
C ALA A 47 -7.98 -5.63 -1.38
N LEU A 48 -8.53 -6.76 -1.79
CA LEU A 48 -9.95 -7.08 -1.53
C LEU A 48 -10.26 -7.14 -0.02
N HIS A 49 -9.38 -7.76 0.77
CA HIS A 49 -9.56 -7.82 2.22
C HIS A 49 -9.53 -6.42 2.86
N ALA A 50 -8.61 -5.54 2.44
CA ALA A 50 -8.54 -4.17 2.92
C ALA A 50 -9.79 -3.35 2.54
N LEU A 51 -10.36 -3.60 1.34
CA LEU A 51 -11.60 -2.98 0.91
C LEU A 51 -12.78 -3.38 1.80
N PHE A 52 -12.93 -4.66 2.11
CA PHE A 52 -13.99 -5.14 3.01
C PHE A 52 -13.85 -4.62 4.44
N ASP A 53 -12.61 -4.42 4.90
CA ASP A 53 -12.33 -3.85 6.22
C ASP A 53 -12.46 -2.31 6.26
N GLY A 54 -12.79 -1.66 5.14
CA GLY A 54 -12.90 -0.19 5.05
C GLY A 54 -11.56 0.55 5.11
N ARG A 55 -10.43 -0.15 4.95
CA ARG A 55 -9.09 0.46 4.92
C ARG A 55 -8.73 0.89 3.49
N GLU A 56 -9.31 2.01 3.05
CA GLU A 56 -9.11 2.50 1.68
C GLU A 56 -7.65 2.78 1.31
N SER A 57 -6.84 3.27 2.25
CA SER A 57 -5.41 3.54 2.05
C SER A 57 -4.64 2.25 1.71
N ASP A 58 -4.89 1.19 2.47
CA ASP A 58 -4.29 -0.13 2.26
C ASP A 58 -4.78 -0.75 0.95
N TYR A 59 -6.07 -0.61 0.63
CA TYR A 59 -6.62 -1.04 -0.65
C TYR A 59 -5.88 -0.39 -1.83
N ARG A 60 -5.72 0.94 -1.81
CA ARG A 60 -5.01 1.68 -2.86
C ARG A 60 -3.54 1.27 -2.95
N PHE A 61 -2.88 1.03 -1.81
CA PHE A 61 -1.53 0.49 -1.78
C PHE A 61 -1.42 -0.86 -2.50
N TRP A 62 -2.24 -1.83 -2.12
CA TRP A 62 -2.19 -3.17 -2.72
C TRP A 62 -2.59 -3.15 -4.20
N CYS A 63 -3.49 -2.26 -4.61
CA CYS A 63 -3.77 -2.01 -6.02
C CYS A 63 -2.55 -1.47 -6.79
N LYS A 64 -1.77 -0.56 -6.20
CA LYS A 64 -0.52 -0.06 -6.82
C LYS A 64 0.51 -1.19 -6.94
N VAL A 65 0.70 -1.98 -5.89
CA VAL A 65 1.59 -3.17 -5.90
C VAL A 65 1.17 -4.14 -6.99
N PHE A 66 -0.13 -4.44 -7.09
CA PHE A 66 -0.68 -5.33 -8.12
C PHE A 66 -0.43 -4.81 -9.55
N HIS A 67 -0.67 -3.52 -9.81
CA HIS A 67 -0.35 -2.92 -11.12
C HIS A 67 1.16 -2.94 -11.40
N GLY A 68 2.00 -2.72 -10.39
CA GLY A 68 3.45 -2.84 -10.50
C GLY A 68 3.91 -4.25 -10.85
N LEU A 69 3.24 -5.28 -10.31
CA LEU A 69 3.51 -6.68 -10.65
C LEU A 69 3.04 -7.02 -12.06
N ALA A 70 1.86 -6.55 -12.47
CA ALA A 70 1.31 -6.78 -13.80
C ALA A 70 2.10 -6.08 -14.92
N ALA A 71 2.75 -4.95 -14.62
CA ALA A 71 3.57 -4.22 -15.59
C ALA A 71 4.98 -4.81 -15.78
N ASN A 72 5.41 -5.75 -14.93
CA ASN A 72 6.71 -6.43 -15.01
C ASN A 72 6.60 -7.93 -15.35
N ALA A 73 5.40 -8.42 -15.66
CA ALA A 73 5.13 -9.78 -16.15
C ALA A 73 5.18 -9.80 -17.68
#